data_AF-A0A928XF75-F1
#
_entry.id   AF-A0A928XF75-F1
#
_cell.length_a   1.000
_cell.length_b   1.000
_cell.length_c   1.000
_cell.angle_alpha   90.00
_cell.angle_beta   90.00
_cell.angle_gamma   90.00
#
_symmetry.space_group_name_H-M   'P 1'
#
loop_
_entity.id
_entity.type
_entity.pdbx_description
1 polymer ?
#
loop_
_entity_poly.entity_id
_entity_poly.type
_entity_poly.pdbx_seq_one_letter_code
_entity_poly.pdbx_strand_id
1 'polypeptide(L)'
;MKRSFKLFSIFSLLVVLSLTLTGLASAETIRGKGWLYAKGNGAATLRMSGQVEIKGHGAGAVYIYGAEEINASGQGKRANLDGGGVVFKGYSGAITVTGEKMVVKMVGTKIEFKASGQGVAHLRGRGYYETAHLRGDWNNRGLEIEIVKN
;
A
#
# COMPACT_ATOMS: atom_id res chain seq x y z
N MET A 1 -11.24 -30.37 -68.21
CA MET A 1 -9.80 -30.13 -67.94
C MET A 1 -9.62 -28.71 -67.41
N LYS A 2 -9.01 -28.56 -66.22
CA LYS A 2 -8.38 -27.34 -65.62
C LYS A 2 -9.31 -26.15 -65.27
N ARG A 3 -9.67 -25.96 -63.98
CA ARG A 3 -9.00 -25.13 -62.93
C ARG A 3 -9.06 -23.63 -63.27
N SER A 4 -9.74 -22.77 -62.51
CA SER A 4 -9.33 -22.36 -61.16
C SER A 4 -10.48 -21.71 -60.36
N PHE A 5 -10.76 -22.24 -59.17
CA PHE A 5 -11.72 -21.67 -58.20
C PHE A 5 -10.93 -21.38 -56.92
N LYS A 6 -10.29 -20.22 -56.82
CA LYS A 6 -9.59 -19.76 -55.60
C LYS A 6 -9.41 -18.24 -55.59
N LEU A 7 -10.43 -17.50 -55.22
CA LEU A 7 -10.31 -16.15 -54.65
C LEU A 7 -11.60 -15.92 -53.85
N PHE A 8 -11.52 -15.24 -52.69
CA PHE A 8 -12.62 -14.87 -51.77
C PHE A 8 -12.89 -15.73 -50.52
N SER A 9 -11.90 -16.35 -49.88
CA SER A 9 -12.11 -16.83 -48.49
C SER A 9 -10.87 -16.77 -47.57
N ILE A 10 -10.10 -15.69 -47.60
CA ILE A 10 -8.96 -15.53 -46.66
C ILE A 10 -8.92 -14.16 -45.94
N PHE A 11 -9.78 -13.19 -46.28
CA PHE A 11 -9.71 -11.86 -45.64
C PHE A 11 -10.62 -11.65 -44.42
N SER A 12 -11.39 -12.66 -44.00
CA SER A 12 -12.37 -12.51 -42.91
C SER A 12 -11.97 -13.21 -41.59
N LEU A 13 -10.73 -13.70 -41.45
CA LEU A 13 -10.29 -14.45 -40.25
C LEU A 13 -9.12 -13.80 -39.49
N LEU A 14 -8.81 -12.53 -39.76
CA LEU A 14 -7.65 -11.83 -39.17
C LEU A 14 -8.00 -10.57 -38.38
N VAL A 15 -9.27 -10.39 -37.99
CA VAL A 15 -9.72 -9.21 -37.22
C VAL A 15 -10.28 -9.57 -35.83
N VAL A 16 -10.41 -10.85 -35.48
CA VAL A 16 -10.99 -11.28 -34.18
C VAL A 16 -9.92 -11.47 -33.08
N LEU A 17 -8.63 -11.29 -33.38
CA LEU A 17 -7.54 -11.51 -32.41
C LEU A 17 -6.87 -10.22 -31.93
N SER A 18 -7.65 -9.17 -31.75
CA SER A 18 -7.26 -8.00 -30.96
C SER A 18 -8.09 -7.91 -29.68
N LEU A 19 -8.29 -9.05 -29.00
CA LEU A 19 -8.54 -9.02 -27.57
C LEU A 19 -7.28 -8.43 -26.92
N THR A 20 -7.33 -7.12 -26.72
CA THR A 20 -6.39 -6.39 -25.90
C THR A 20 -6.33 -7.09 -24.55
N LEU A 21 -5.23 -7.80 -24.30
CA LEU A 21 -4.82 -8.19 -22.97
C LEU A 21 -4.66 -6.87 -22.18
N THR A 22 -5.73 -6.40 -21.57
CA THR A 22 -5.63 -5.38 -20.53
C THR A 22 -4.87 -6.05 -19.42
N GLY A 23 -3.57 -5.77 -19.32
CA GLY A 23 -2.72 -6.28 -18.25
C GLY A 23 -3.40 -5.96 -16.93
N LEU A 24 -3.92 -6.99 -16.25
CA LEU A 24 -4.23 -6.91 -14.84
C LEU A 24 -2.93 -6.52 -14.17
N ALA A 25 -2.83 -5.27 -13.72
CA ALA A 25 -1.78 -4.86 -12.82
C ALA A 25 -1.97 -5.66 -11.53
N SER A 26 -1.40 -6.86 -11.49
CA SER A 26 -1.36 -7.67 -10.28
C SER A 26 -0.48 -6.90 -9.31
N ALA A 27 -1.09 -6.27 -8.30
CA ALA A 27 -0.36 -5.92 -7.11
C ALA A 27 0.25 -7.22 -6.57
N GLU A 28 1.55 -7.24 -6.35
CA GLU A 28 2.21 -8.38 -5.73
C GLU A 28 1.71 -8.45 -4.28
N THR A 29 1.08 -9.56 -3.90
CA THR A 29 0.63 -9.79 -2.51
C THR A 29 1.63 -10.68 -1.80
N ILE A 30 2.20 -10.17 -0.72
CA ILE A 30 3.19 -10.87 0.10
C ILE A 30 2.60 -11.15 1.48
N ARG A 31 2.84 -12.35 2.02
CA ARG A 31 2.39 -12.71 3.37
C ARG A 31 3.53 -12.55 4.39
N GLY A 32 3.48 -11.51 5.20
CA GLY A 32 4.38 -11.24 6.33
C GLY A 32 3.83 -11.80 7.64
N LYS A 33 4.66 -12.53 8.38
CA LYS A 33 4.30 -13.05 9.72
C LYS A 33 4.73 -12.08 10.82
N GLY A 34 3.84 -11.78 11.76
CA GLY A 34 4.09 -11.04 13.00
C GLY A 34 4.17 -9.51 12.84
N TRP A 35 5.03 -9.02 11.93
CA TRP A 35 5.31 -7.59 11.80
C TRP A 35 5.73 -7.18 10.38
N LEU A 36 5.60 -5.88 10.10
CA LEU A 36 6.06 -5.20 8.91
C LEU A 36 6.82 -3.93 9.30
N TYR A 37 8.06 -3.77 8.85
CA TYR A 37 8.77 -2.50 8.81
C TYR A 37 8.78 -1.99 7.38
N ALA A 38 8.61 -0.68 7.21
CA ALA A 38 8.66 -0.07 5.90
C ALA A 38 9.23 1.34 5.98
N LYS A 39 10.13 1.68 5.06
CA LYS A 39 10.71 3.02 4.91
C LYS A 39 10.85 3.42 3.44
N GLY A 40 10.45 4.65 3.10
CA GLY A 40 10.59 5.15 1.74
C GLY A 40 9.91 6.49 1.50
N ASN A 41 9.58 6.76 0.25
CA ASN A 41 8.83 7.93 -0.20
C ASN A 41 7.59 7.49 -0.98
N GLY A 42 6.51 8.26 -0.89
CA GLY A 42 5.22 7.97 -1.52
C GLY A 42 4.10 7.84 -0.50
N ALA A 43 3.30 6.78 -0.63
CA ALA A 43 2.14 6.53 0.20
C ALA A 43 2.13 5.10 0.77
N ALA A 44 1.67 4.97 2.01
CA ALA A 44 1.38 3.70 2.65
C ALA A 44 -0.03 3.75 3.26
N THR A 45 -0.83 2.72 3.07
CA THR A 45 -2.15 2.57 3.69
C THR A 45 -2.20 1.24 4.41
N LEU A 46 -2.46 1.25 5.72
CA LEU A 46 -2.67 0.06 6.53
C LEU A 46 -4.14 -0.03 6.91
N ARG A 47 -4.72 -1.22 6.76
CA ARG A 47 -6.01 -1.61 7.33
C ARG A 47 -5.75 -2.81 8.22
N MET A 48 -5.77 -2.62 9.54
CA MET A 48 -5.27 -3.64 10.45
C MET A 48 -5.86 -3.56 11.85
N SER A 49 -5.70 -4.64 12.61
CA SER A 49 -5.84 -4.66 14.07
C SER A 49 -4.46 -4.90 14.69
N GLY A 50 -4.11 -4.16 15.74
CA GLY A 50 -2.82 -4.27 16.42
C GLY A 50 -2.21 -2.91 16.72
N GLN A 51 -0.90 -2.78 16.52
CA GLN A 51 -0.14 -1.56 16.80
C GLN A 51 0.62 -1.09 15.56
N VAL A 52 0.69 0.23 15.36
CA VAL A 52 1.53 0.89 14.36
C VAL A 52 2.37 1.97 15.04
N GLU A 53 3.68 1.84 14.94
CA GLU A 53 4.66 2.84 15.35
C GLU A 53 5.14 3.60 14.10
N ILE A 54 5.03 4.92 14.12
CA ILE A 54 5.33 5.79 12.98
C ILE A 54 6.40 6.77 13.41
N LYS A 55 7.46 6.88 12.62
CA LYS A 55 8.50 7.89 12.79
C LYS A 55 8.26 9.03 11.80
N GLY A 56 7.78 10.15 12.32
CA GLY A 56 7.62 11.40 11.57
C GLY A 56 8.96 12.10 11.36
N HIS A 57 9.18 12.57 10.12
CA HIS A 57 10.41 13.27 9.72
C HIS A 57 10.16 14.73 9.30
N GLY A 58 9.03 15.32 9.69
CA GLY A 58 8.67 16.72 9.40
C GLY A 58 8.13 16.97 7.99
N ALA A 59 8.18 15.98 7.09
CA ALA A 59 7.76 16.12 5.70
C ALA A 59 6.74 15.04 5.28
N GLY A 60 5.46 15.31 5.56
CA GLY A 60 4.36 14.41 5.18
C GLY A 60 3.09 14.62 6.00
N ALA A 61 2.15 13.70 5.83
CA ALA A 61 0.91 13.62 6.59
C ALA A 61 0.61 12.17 6.99
N VAL A 62 0.05 12.01 8.19
CA VAL A 62 -0.45 10.75 8.74
C VAL A 62 -1.93 10.93 9.06
N TYR A 63 -2.80 10.09 8.50
CA TYR A 63 -4.24 10.08 8.75
C TYR A 63 -4.59 8.78 9.47
N ILE A 64 -5.33 8.88 10.56
CA ILE A 64 -5.68 7.76 11.42
C ILE A 64 -7.19 7.75 11.63
N TYR A 65 -7.82 6.59 11.47
CA TYR A 65 -9.24 6.37 11.70
C TYR A 65 -9.46 5.08 12.49
N GLY A 66 -10.42 5.09 13.40
CA GLY A 66 -10.82 3.89 14.17
C GLY A 66 -9.76 3.40 15.17
N ALA A 67 -8.80 4.24 15.55
CA ALA A 67 -7.85 3.90 16.61
C ALA A 67 -8.51 4.03 17.97
N GLU A 68 -8.19 3.11 18.88
CA GLU A 68 -8.60 3.15 20.27
C GLU A 68 -7.67 4.06 21.08
N GLU A 69 -6.39 4.02 20.74
CA GLU A 69 -5.36 4.83 21.40
C GLU A 69 -4.42 5.46 20.36
N ILE A 70 -4.10 6.74 20.55
CA ILE A 70 -3.11 7.48 19.77
C ILE A 70 -2.20 8.24 20.74
N ASN A 71 -0.95 7.81 20.83
CA ASN A 71 0.09 8.49 21.58
C ASN A 71 1.06 9.16 20.61
N ALA A 72 1.38 10.44 20.83
CA ALA A 72 2.28 11.18 19.95
C ALA A 72 3.24 12.04 20.77
N SER A 73 4.53 11.96 20.45
CA SER A 73 5.58 12.80 21.03
C SER A 73 6.39 13.46 19.92
N GLY A 74 6.53 14.78 19.95
CA GLY A 74 7.18 15.53 18.86
C GLY A 74 6.52 16.86 18.54
N GLN A 75 6.83 17.36 17.34
CA GLN A 75 6.39 18.68 16.85
C GLN A 75 5.68 18.54 15.51
N GLY A 76 4.64 19.34 15.29
CA GLY A 76 3.86 19.38 14.06
C GLY A 76 2.43 19.81 14.31
N LYS A 77 1.58 19.72 13.29
CA LYS A 77 0.15 20.05 13.42
C LYS A 77 -0.67 18.78 13.60
N ARG A 78 -1.39 18.68 14.73
CA ARG A 78 -2.44 17.68 14.94
C ARG A 78 -3.80 18.35 14.75
N ALA A 79 -4.71 17.70 14.04
CA ALA A 79 -6.11 18.14 13.91
C ALA A 79 -7.04 16.93 13.90
N ASN A 80 -8.26 17.12 14.42
CA ASN A 80 -9.34 16.15 14.24
C ASN A 80 -9.96 16.31 12.85
N LEU A 81 -10.50 15.23 12.32
CA LEU A 81 -11.19 15.17 11.03
C LEU A 81 -12.66 14.79 11.27
N ASP A 82 -13.50 15.17 10.32
CA ASP A 82 -14.88 14.67 10.28
C ASP A 82 -14.89 13.14 10.20
N GLY A 83 -15.88 12.52 10.84
CA GLY A 83 -15.97 11.05 10.92
C GLY A 83 -15.01 10.42 11.95
N GLY A 84 -14.51 11.19 12.92
CA GLY A 84 -13.75 10.66 14.06
C GLY A 84 -12.28 10.34 13.74
N GLY A 85 -11.74 10.89 12.66
CA GLY A 85 -10.33 10.71 12.29
C GLY A 85 -9.40 11.73 12.96
N VAL A 86 -8.10 11.46 12.90
CA VAL A 86 -7.04 12.39 13.32
C VAL A 86 -6.02 12.51 12.19
N VAL A 87 -5.52 13.72 11.94
CA VAL A 87 -4.40 13.96 11.03
C VAL A 87 -3.23 14.62 11.74
N PHE A 88 -2.02 14.15 11.42
CA PHE A 88 -0.76 14.78 11.76
C PHE A 88 -0.09 15.29 10.48
N LYS A 89 0.19 16.60 10.37
CA LYS A 89 0.84 17.21 9.19
C LYS A 89 2.18 17.84 9.58
N GLY A 90 3.19 17.62 8.75
CA GLY A 90 4.55 18.13 8.98
C GLY A 90 5.13 17.63 10.32
N TYR A 91 4.74 16.43 10.74
CA TYR A 91 5.06 15.93 12.07
C TYR A 91 6.47 15.34 12.13
N SER A 92 7.26 15.76 13.10
CA SER A 92 8.60 15.27 13.42
C SER A 92 8.59 14.70 14.84
N GLY A 93 8.83 13.39 14.98
CA GLY A 93 8.69 12.69 16.26
C GLY A 93 8.14 11.27 16.09
N ALA A 94 7.53 10.74 17.14
CA ALA A 94 6.92 9.41 17.14
C ALA A 94 5.39 9.50 17.28
N ILE A 95 4.67 8.63 16.58
CA ILE A 95 3.23 8.40 16.76
C ILE A 95 3.04 6.89 16.92
N THR A 96 2.39 6.47 18.01
CA THR A 96 1.96 5.10 18.25
C THR A 96 0.45 5.05 18.17
N VAL A 97 -0.07 4.11 17.37
CA VAL A 97 -1.50 3.91 17.13
C VAL A 97 -1.85 2.47 17.48
N THR A 98 -2.87 2.29 18.31
CA THR A 98 -3.36 0.96 18.71
C THR A 98 -4.86 0.88 18.51
N GLY A 99 -5.35 -0.28 18.06
CA GLY A 99 -6.78 -0.59 18.05
C GLY A 99 -7.14 -1.71 17.08
N GLU A 100 -8.43 -1.98 16.99
CA GLU A 100 -8.99 -2.95 16.06
C GLU A 100 -9.57 -2.31 14.79
N LYS A 101 -9.35 -2.95 13.63
CA LYS A 101 -9.89 -2.52 12.32
C LYS A 101 -9.59 -1.05 11.98
N MET A 102 -8.46 -0.54 12.47
CA MET A 102 -8.01 0.82 12.22
C MET A 102 -7.49 0.99 10.80
N VAL A 103 -7.55 2.24 10.33
CA VAL A 103 -6.98 2.65 9.04
C VAL A 103 -5.93 3.73 9.29
N VAL A 104 -4.70 3.46 8.88
CA VAL A 104 -3.57 4.40 8.98
C VAL A 104 -3.06 4.69 7.56
N LYS A 105 -3.11 5.95 7.13
CA LYS A 105 -2.58 6.39 5.83
C LYS A 105 -1.42 7.34 6.06
N MET A 106 -0.29 7.09 5.41
CA MET A 106 0.90 7.92 5.46
C MET A 106 1.23 8.37 4.05
N VAL A 107 1.52 9.66 3.86
CA VAL A 107 1.98 10.21 2.59
C VAL A 107 3.13 11.17 2.87
N GLY A 108 4.24 11.04 2.15
CA GLY A 108 5.37 11.95 2.33
C GLY A 108 6.62 11.56 1.55
N THR A 109 7.63 12.41 1.65
CA THR A 109 8.96 12.16 1.06
C THR A 109 9.81 11.23 1.92
N LYS A 110 9.43 11.01 3.19
CA LYS A 110 10.06 10.06 4.09
C LYS A 110 9.03 9.46 5.04
N ILE A 111 8.41 8.36 4.61
CA ILE A 111 7.60 7.49 5.46
C ILE A 111 8.51 6.47 6.15
N GLU A 112 8.25 6.19 7.42
CA GLU A 112 8.93 5.15 8.19
C GLU A 112 7.99 4.67 9.28
N PHE A 113 7.69 3.37 9.29
CA PHE A 113 6.82 2.77 10.30
C PHE A 113 7.15 1.31 10.56
N LYS A 114 6.69 0.82 11.71
CA LYS A 114 6.62 -0.58 12.08
C LYS A 114 5.18 -0.91 12.48
N ALA A 115 4.63 -1.97 11.93
CA ALA A 115 3.30 -2.48 12.23
C ALA A 115 3.40 -3.90 12.79
N SER A 116 2.61 -4.21 13.81
CA SER A 116 2.49 -5.54 14.40
C SER A 116 1.02 -5.88 14.66
N GLY A 117 0.63 -7.13 14.41
CA GLY A 117 -0.76 -7.58 14.51
C GLY A 117 -1.23 -8.30 13.26
N GLN A 118 -2.41 -7.94 12.76
CA GLN A 118 -2.99 -8.57 11.57
C GLN A 118 -3.69 -7.55 10.67
N GLY A 119 -3.58 -7.71 9.35
CA GLY A 119 -4.23 -6.83 8.38
C GLY A 119 -3.49 -6.76 7.07
N VAL A 120 -3.67 -5.67 6.34
CA VAL A 120 -3.07 -5.47 5.02
C VAL A 120 -2.44 -4.09 4.94
N ALA A 121 -1.21 -4.03 4.42
CA ALA A 121 -0.52 -2.80 4.06
C ALA A 121 -0.39 -2.69 2.54
N HIS A 122 -0.81 -1.55 1.98
CA HIS A 122 -0.58 -1.19 0.58
C HIS A 122 0.47 -0.10 0.52
N LEU A 123 1.59 -0.36 -0.16
CA LEU A 123 2.74 0.52 -0.30
C LEU A 123 2.87 0.95 -1.75
N ARG A 124 2.98 2.26 -2.02
CA ARG A 124 3.19 2.78 -3.37
C ARG A 124 4.18 3.94 -3.35
N GLY A 125 5.15 3.92 -4.25
CA GLY A 125 6.19 4.95 -4.33
C GLY A 125 7.55 4.31 -4.54
N ARG A 126 8.53 4.61 -3.70
CA ARG A 126 9.81 3.90 -3.69
C ARG A 126 10.28 3.72 -2.26
N GLY A 127 10.73 2.52 -1.92
CA GLY A 127 11.23 2.24 -0.58
C GLY A 127 11.50 0.78 -0.36
N TYR A 128 11.85 0.46 0.87
CA TYR A 128 12.24 -0.86 1.33
C TYR A 128 11.32 -1.32 2.46
N TYR A 129 10.89 -2.58 2.39
CA TYR A 129 10.12 -3.24 3.44
C TYR A 129 10.85 -4.46 3.99
N GLU A 130 10.50 -4.81 5.22
CA GLU A 130 10.97 -6.01 5.90
C GLU A 130 9.86 -6.62 6.73
N THR A 131 9.81 -7.94 6.74
CA THR A 131 8.93 -8.77 7.57
C THR A 131 9.78 -9.88 8.18
N ALA A 132 9.18 -10.75 9.01
CA ALA A 132 9.92 -11.85 9.65
C ALA A 132 10.67 -12.79 8.67
N HIS A 133 10.21 -12.94 7.42
CA HIS A 133 10.77 -13.91 6.47
C HIS A 133 11.11 -13.33 5.11
N LEU A 134 10.67 -12.10 4.84
CA LEU A 134 10.77 -11.48 3.52
C LEU A 134 11.19 -10.03 3.66
N ARG A 135 12.03 -9.60 2.72
CA ARG A 135 12.44 -8.21 2.55
C ARG A 135 12.53 -7.91 1.06
N GLY A 136 12.37 -6.65 0.72
CA GLY A 136 12.45 -6.22 -0.67
C GLY A 136 12.15 -4.75 -0.82
N ASP A 137 12.11 -4.32 -2.07
CA ASP A 137 11.77 -2.96 -2.44
C ASP A 137 10.33 -2.90 -2.96
N TRP A 138 9.62 -1.82 -2.65
CA TRP A 138 8.40 -1.46 -3.38
C TRP A 138 8.69 -0.34 -4.36
N ASN A 139 7.86 -0.27 -5.41
CA ASN A 139 7.98 0.73 -6.46
C ASN A 139 6.60 1.35 -6.80
N ASN A 140 6.56 2.17 -7.85
CA ASN A 140 5.37 2.95 -8.22
C ASN A 140 4.19 2.08 -8.69
N ARG A 141 4.43 0.80 -9.01
CA ARG A 141 3.38 -0.18 -9.34
C ARG A 141 2.52 -0.56 -8.13
N GLY A 142 3.03 -0.31 -6.92
CA GLY A 142 2.38 -0.73 -5.69
C GLY A 142 2.82 -2.12 -5.25
N LEU A 143 2.72 -2.38 -3.94
CA LEU A 143 2.97 -3.65 -3.30
C LEU A 143 1.93 -3.82 -2.19
N GLU A 144 1.32 -4.98 -2.10
CA GLU A 144 0.41 -5.33 -1.01
C GLU A 144 1.08 -6.37 -0.10
N ILE A 145 1.01 -6.14 1.22
CA ILE A 145 1.58 -7.03 2.22
C ILE A 145 0.51 -7.37 3.24
N GLU A 146 0.13 -8.64 3.30
CA GLU A 146 -0.71 -9.19 4.35
C GLU A 146 0.15 -9.41 5.61
N ILE A 147 -0.23 -8.79 6.72
CA ILE A 147 0.36 -8.99 8.04
C ILE A 147 -0.49 -10.04 8.75
N VAL A 148 0.12 -11.13 9.14
CA VAL A 148 -0.56 -12.25 9.80
C VAL A 148 -0.05 -12.39 11.22
N LYS A 149 -0.98 -12.47 12.19
CA LYS A 149 -0.65 -12.70 13.59
C LYS A 149 0.11 -14.03 13.73
N ASN A 150 1.21 -14.02 14.48
CA ASN A 150 1.93 -15.24 14.86
C ASN A 150 1.12 -16.08 15.83
#